data_AF-A0A1T5P259-F1
#
_entry.id   AF-A0A1T5P259-F1
#
_cell.length_a   1.000
_cell.length_b   1.000
_cell.length_c   1.000
_cell.angle_alpha   90.00
_cell.angle_beta   90.00
_cell.angle_gamma   90.00
#
_symmetry.space_group_name_H-M   'P 1'
#
loop_
_entity.id
_entity.type
_entity.pdbx_description
1 polymer ?
#
loop_
_entity_poly.entity_id
_entity_poly.type
_entity_poly.pdbx_seq_one_letter_code
_entity_poly.pdbx_strand_id
1 'polypeptide(L)'
;MSITKPYYRNYRSVKDGPNSGYSDWAYIIDKEYAIFPAHYVRAYKLIQSDLELLFEYIEPSDEALKIYSYRIHELLMRTCIEIEANFKAILSENIYTPQNDRFGNPIYNMGVYKKINTTHHLSGYEVVLPIWNEVGRVFKPFEEWGTSNSLPWYRAYNASKHDRKEEFKQANFENLLNAVTGLLVLLTSQFRDMSFSGGIGLSTGYDYHDLDSTIGGLFRIKYPDDWTDDEKYDFDWSQLEKQTNRFQKIDYNTI
;
A
#
# COMPACT_ATOMS: atom_id res chain seq x y z
N MET A 1 16.62 -4.38 -19.78
CA MET A 1 17.23 -3.03 -19.94
C MET A 1 17.26 -2.39 -18.57
N SER A 2 18.41 -1.93 -18.09
CA SER A 2 18.52 -1.33 -16.75
C SER A 2 17.64 -0.09 -16.59
N ILE A 3 16.93 0.01 -15.47
CA ILE A 3 16.07 1.15 -15.14
C ILE A 3 16.90 2.20 -14.41
N THR A 4 17.35 3.22 -15.13
CA THR A 4 18.33 4.21 -14.63
C THR A 4 17.71 5.42 -13.92
N LYS A 5 16.39 5.46 -13.77
CA LYS A 5 15.67 6.50 -13.04
C LYS A 5 14.50 5.89 -12.27
N PRO A 6 14.25 6.31 -11.02
CA PRO A 6 13.08 5.87 -10.28
C PRO A 6 11.79 6.36 -10.95
N TYR A 7 10.75 5.54 -10.88
CA TYR A 7 9.41 5.91 -11.29
C TYR A 7 8.70 6.70 -10.18
N TYR A 8 7.82 7.62 -10.53
CA TYR A 8 6.99 8.32 -9.53
C TYR A 8 6.13 7.33 -8.74
N ARG A 9 6.16 7.47 -7.41
CA ARG A 9 5.37 6.65 -6.46
C ARG A 9 5.55 5.14 -6.65
N ASN A 10 6.73 4.66 -6.98
CA ASN A 10 6.97 3.24 -7.13
C ASN A 10 8.33 2.87 -6.54
N TYR A 11 8.29 2.24 -5.37
CA TYR A 11 9.47 1.64 -4.77
C TYR A 11 9.83 0.37 -5.53
N ARG A 12 11.12 0.23 -5.83
CA ARG A 12 11.75 -1.00 -6.29
C ARG A 12 13.11 -1.12 -5.64
N SER A 13 13.56 -2.36 -5.42
CA SER A 13 14.92 -2.58 -4.94
C SER A 13 15.95 -2.07 -5.95
N VAL A 14 17.02 -1.47 -5.43
CA VAL A 14 18.18 -1.06 -6.23
C VAL A 14 19.14 -2.25 -6.35
N LYS A 15 19.76 -2.42 -7.53
CA LYS A 15 20.80 -3.44 -7.74
C LYS A 15 21.97 -3.22 -6.78
N ASP A 16 22.57 -4.32 -6.32
CA ASP A 16 23.75 -4.25 -5.47
C ASP A 16 24.91 -3.57 -6.19
N GLY A 17 25.53 -2.60 -5.51
CA GLY A 17 26.61 -1.81 -6.07
C GLY A 17 27.09 -0.73 -5.11
N PRO A 18 28.09 0.07 -5.51
CA PRO A 18 28.51 1.23 -4.73
C PRO A 18 27.31 2.16 -4.48
N ASN A 19 27.14 2.61 -3.23
CA ASN A 19 26.03 3.46 -2.81
C ASN A 19 24.61 2.88 -2.99
N SER A 20 24.44 1.58 -3.28
CA SER A 20 23.09 0.99 -3.46
C SER A 20 22.24 1.13 -2.20
N GLY A 21 22.82 0.95 -1.00
CA GLY A 21 22.10 1.10 0.26
C GLY A 21 21.59 2.53 0.53
N TYR A 22 22.30 3.57 0.09
CA TYR A 22 21.78 4.95 0.14
C TYR A 22 20.74 5.19 -0.96
N SER A 23 21.01 4.68 -2.16
CA SER A 23 20.14 4.85 -3.32
C SER A 23 18.81 4.10 -3.19
N ASP A 24 18.71 3.05 -2.36
CA ASP A 24 17.48 2.27 -2.17
C ASP A 24 16.33 3.08 -1.57
N TRP A 25 16.63 4.12 -0.78
CA TRP A 25 15.61 4.88 -0.07
C TRP A 25 15.69 6.40 -0.29
N ALA A 26 16.86 6.96 -0.64
CA ALA A 26 17.04 8.41 -0.64
C ALA A 26 16.16 9.16 -1.66
N TYR A 27 15.84 8.53 -2.80
CA TYR A 27 14.94 9.14 -3.79
C TYR A 27 13.51 9.28 -3.28
N ILE A 28 13.07 8.42 -2.34
CA ILE A 28 11.69 8.39 -1.82
C ILE A 28 11.36 9.68 -1.07
N ILE A 29 12.36 10.29 -0.43
CA ILE A 29 12.19 11.52 0.36
C ILE A 29 12.40 12.80 -0.47
N ASP A 30 12.73 12.68 -1.76
CA ASP A 30 12.82 13.84 -2.65
C ASP A 30 11.42 14.44 -2.86
N LYS A 31 11.35 15.78 -2.85
CA LYS A 31 10.10 16.54 -3.02
C LYS A 31 9.40 16.31 -4.36
N GLU A 32 10.12 15.87 -5.38
CA GLU A 32 9.59 15.58 -6.72
C GLU A 32 9.14 14.13 -6.88
N TYR A 33 9.50 13.22 -5.97
CA TYR A 33 9.16 11.80 -6.09
C TYR A 33 7.65 11.53 -6.05
N ALA A 34 6.93 12.28 -5.23
CA ALA A 34 5.49 12.18 -5.09
C ALA A 34 4.88 13.53 -4.69
N ILE A 35 3.67 13.83 -5.18
CA ILE A 35 2.93 15.03 -4.77
C ILE A 35 2.26 14.79 -3.40
N PHE A 36 2.67 15.54 -2.38
CA PHE A 36 2.11 15.47 -1.01
C PHE A 36 2.08 14.06 -0.37
N PRO A 37 3.19 13.28 -0.35
CA PRO A 37 3.22 11.92 0.22
C PRO A 37 2.80 11.87 1.70
N ALA A 38 3.19 12.90 2.48
CA ALA A 38 2.82 13.04 3.88
C ALA A 38 1.29 13.08 4.10
N HIS A 39 0.51 13.55 3.11
CA HIS A 39 -0.96 13.58 3.21
C HIS A 39 -1.55 12.16 3.31
N TYR A 40 -1.10 11.27 2.42
CA TYR A 40 -1.56 9.88 2.36
C TYR A 40 -1.07 9.05 3.56
N VAL A 41 0.20 9.24 3.95
CA VAL A 41 0.77 8.57 5.13
C VAL A 41 0.06 9.02 6.41
N ARG A 42 -0.30 10.31 6.53
CA ARG A 42 -1.08 10.80 7.68
C ARG A 42 -2.48 10.18 7.72
N ALA A 43 -3.16 10.06 6.58
CA ALA A 43 -4.49 9.44 6.51
C ALA A 43 -4.45 7.99 6.99
N TYR A 44 -3.44 7.21 6.57
CA TYR A 44 -3.23 5.85 7.08
C TYR A 44 -2.94 5.82 8.58
N LYS A 45 -2.09 6.71 9.11
CA LYS A 45 -1.82 6.76 10.55
C LYS A 45 -3.09 7.00 11.38
N LEU A 46 -4.01 7.83 10.88
CA LEU A 46 -5.31 8.04 11.54
C LEU A 46 -6.18 6.77 11.48
N ILE A 47 -6.20 6.06 10.35
CA ILE A 47 -6.89 4.76 10.23
C ILE A 47 -6.29 3.73 11.18
N GLN A 48 -4.95 3.68 11.30
CA GLN A 48 -4.27 2.79 12.22
C GLN A 48 -4.64 3.08 13.68
N SER A 49 -4.62 4.35 14.09
CA SER A 49 -5.05 4.73 15.44
C SER A 49 -6.52 4.37 15.72
N ASP A 50 -7.41 4.53 14.74
CA ASP A 50 -8.80 4.10 14.86
C ASP A 50 -8.94 2.57 14.96
N LEU A 51 -8.06 1.81 14.30
CA LEU A 51 -7.98 0.35 14.43
C LEU A 51 -7.45 -0.07 15.81
N GLU A 52 -6.42 0.60 16.32
CA GLU A 52 -5.89 0.37 17.68
C GLU A 52 -6.96 0.64 18.75
N LEU A 53 -7.80 1.66 18.57
CA LEU A 53 -8.97 1.90 19.43
C LEU A 53 -10.01 0.76 19.34
N LEU A 54 -10.17 0.11 18.19
CA LEU A 54 -11.05 -1.07 18.08
C LEU A 54 -10.50 -2.25 18.88
N PHE A 55 -9.16 -2.39 18.95
CA PHE A 55 -8.52 -3.46 19.71
C PHE A 55 -8.75 -3.36 21.23
N GLU A 56 -9.13 -2.19 21.75
CA GLU A 56 -9.58 -2.05 23.15
C GLU A 56 -10.85 -2.87 23.47
N TYR A 57 -11.63 -3.22 22.45
CA TYR A 57 -12.90 -3.94 22.60
C TYR A 57 -12.95 -5.27 21.85
N ILE A 58 -12.11 -5.45 20.83
CA ILE A 58 -12.08 -6.62 19.96
C ILE A 58 -10.67 -7.18 19.97
N GLU A 59 -10.49 -8.33 20.61
CA GLU A 59 -9.21 -9.02 20.59
C GLU A 59 -8.80 -9.38 19.15
N PRO A 60 -7.56 -9.09 18.71
CA PRO A 60 -7.04 -9.55 17.43
C PRO A 60 -6.90 -11.07 17.41
N SER A 61 -7.97 -11.78 17.07
CA SER A 61 -8.02 -13.24 17.07
C SER A 61 -8.90 -13.79 15.95
N ASP A 62 -8.79 -15.10 15.71
CA ASP A 62 -9.56 -15.77 14.67
C ASP A 62 -11.06 -15.80 14.99
N GLU A 63 -11.43 -15.87 16.28
CA GLU A 63 -12.83 -15.79 16.73
C GLU A 63 -13.47 -14.44 16.40
N ALA A 64 -12.68 -13.37 16.40
CA ALA A 64 -13.16 -12.01 16.17
C ALA A 64 -13.44 -11.69 14.70
N LEU A 65 -12.93 -12.49 13.74
CA LEU A 65 -12.95 -12.17 12.31
C LEU A 65 -14.34 -11.85 11.74
N LYS A 66 -15.37 -12.54 12.24
CA LYS A 66 -16.74 -12.38 11.76
C LYS A 66 -17.53 -11.31 12.53
N ILE A 67 -16.93 -10.66 13.54
CA ILE A 67 -17.55 -9.54 14.24
C ILE A 67 -17.75 -8.39 13.25
N TYR A 68 -18.94 -7.79 13.27
CA TYR A 68 -19.28 -6.61 12.49
C TYR A 68 -19.97 -5.60 13.39
N SER A 69 -19.74 -4.32 13.13
CA SER A 69 -20.32 -3.22 13.90
C SER A 69 -20.35 -1.96 13.06
N TYR A 70 -21.06 -0.93 13.53
CA TYR A 70 -21.07 0.34 12.80
C TYR A 70 -19.69 0.99 12.77
N ARG A 71 -18.86 0.77 13.79
CA ARG A 71 -17.47 1.26 13.83
C ARG A 71 -16.57 0.52 12.85
N ILE A 72 -16.71 -0.80 12.73
CA ILE A 72 -15.99 -1.59 11.71
C ILE A 72 -16.39 -1.15 10.30
N HIS A 73 -17.69 -0.99 10.05
CA HIS A 73 -18.19 -0.52 8.77
C HIS A 73 -17.67 0.88 8.43
N GLU A 74 -17.77 1.84 9.35
CA GLU A 74 -17.25 3.20 9.17
C GLU A 74 -15.75 3.20 8.82
N LEU A 75 -14.95 2.43 9.57
CA LEU A 75 -13.52 2.37 9.33
C LEU A 75 -13.17 1.66 8.01
N LEU A 76 -13.89 0.61 7.64
CA LEU A 76 -13.74 -0.06 6.35
C LEU A 76 -14.04 0.89 5.18
N MET A 77 -15.10 1.71 5.29
CA MET A 77 -15.44 2.70 4.27
C MET A 77 -14.32 3.72 4.07
N ARG A 78 -13.85 4.33 5.18
CA ARG A 78 -12.74 5.30 5.15
C ARG A 78 -11.48 4.69 4.56
N THR A 79 -11.14 3.46 4.98
CA THR A 79 -9.97 2.75 4.49
C THR A 79 -10.02 2.51 2.98
N CYS A 80 -11.15 2.02 2.46
CA CYS A 80 -11.27 1.79 1.02
C CYS A 80 -11.24 3.09 0.20
N ILE A 81 -11.78 4.19 0.72
CA ILE A 81 -11.68 5.52 0.08
C ILE A 81 -10.21 5.96 -0.02
N GLU A 82 -9.42 5.78 1.04
CA GLU A 82 -7.99 6.11 1.02
C GLU A 82 -7.18 5.20 0.08
N ILE A 83 -7.56 3.93 -0.05
CA ILE A 83 -6.96 3.02 -1.05
C ILE A 83 -7.23 3.54 -2.46
N GLU A 84 -8.48 3.87 -2.79
CA GLU A 84 -8.84 4.41 -4.10
C GLU A 84 -8.12 5.74 -4.39
N ALA A 85 -7.96 6.59 -3.38
CA ALA A 85 -7.22 7.84 -3.50
C ALA A 85 -5.73 7.60 -3.81
N ASN A 86 -5.08 6.63 -3.16
CA ASN A 86 -3.70 6.25 -3.44
C ASN A 86 -3.54 5.67 -4.85
N PHE A 87 -4.43 4.78 -5.28
CA PHE A 87 -4.37 4.26 -6.66
C PHE A 87 -4.52 5.36 -7.71
N LYS A 88 -5.45 6.29 -7.50
CA LYS A 88 -5.60 7.46 -8.39
C LYS A 88 -4.35 8.34 -8.38
N ALA A 89 -3.71 8.54 -7.23
CA ALA A 89 -2.47 9.31 -7.13
C ALA A 89 -1.36 8.68 -7.99
N ILE A 90 -1.14 7.37 -7.85
CA ILE A 90 -0.18 6.61 -8.67
C ILE A 90 -0.44 6.80 -10.17
N LEU A 91 -1.70 6.64 -10.61
CA LEU A 91 -2.04 6.79 -12.03
C LEU A 91 -1.87 8.23 -12.53
N SER A 92 -2.25 9.22 -11.72
CA SER A 92 -2.23 10.64 -12.10
C SER A 92 -0.83 11.24 -12.21
N GLU A 93 0.13 10.73 -11.43
CA GLU A 93 1.53 11.18 -11.47
C GLU A 93 2.34 10.43 -12.54
N ASN A 94 1.78 9.35 -13.08
CA ASN A 94 2.32 8.56 -14.19
C ASN A 94 1.57 8.86 -15.51
N ILE A 95 1.73 8.02 -16.53
CA ILE A 95 1.00 8.14 -17.80
C ILE A 95 -0.18 7.17 -17.73
N TYR A 96 -1.39 7.70 -17.65
CA TYR A 96 -2.63 6.93 -17.74
C TYR A 96 -3.75 7.80 -18.32
N THR A 97 -4.51 7.25 -19.26
CA THR A 97 -5.71 7.88 -19.82
C THR A 97 -6.91 6.98 -19.50
N PRO A 98 -7.77 7.38 -18.55
CA PRO A 98 -8.93 6.56 -18.21
C PRO A 98 -9.90 6.48 -19.39
N GLN A 99 -10.48 5.29 -19.58
CA GLN A 99 -11.66 5.16 -20.41
C GLN A 99 -12.83 5.91 -19.74
N ASN A 100 -13.71 6.47 -20.56
CA ASN A 100 -14.91 7.13 -20.06
C ASN A 100 -16.11 6.17 -20.11
N ASP A 101 -17.01 6.31 -19.15
CA ASP A 101 -18.31 5.65 -19.18
C ASP A 101 -19.23 6.27 -20.25
N ARG A 102 -20.44 5.71 -20.39
CA ARG A 102 -21.45 6.20 -21.34
C ARG A 102 -21.90 7.65 -21.10
N PHE A 103 -21.57 8.24 -19.95
CA PHE A 103 -21.89 9.60 -19.55
C PHE A 103 -20.67 10.53 -19.62
N GLY A 104 -19.52 10.04 -20.07
CA GLY A 104 -18.30 10.83 -20.19
C GLY A 104 -17.48 10.92 -18.89
N ASN A 105 -17.81 10.16 -17.85
CA ASN A 105 -17.03 10.16 -16.60
C ASN A 105 -15.86 9.17 -16.67
N PRO A 106 -14.67 9.52 -16.15
CA PRO A 106 -13.53 8.62 -16.15
C PRO A 106 -13.80 7.40 -15.26
N ILE A 107 -13.53 6.22 -15.79
CA ILE A 107 -13.73 4.95 -15.11
C ILE A 107 -12.49 4.64 -14.26
N TYR A 108 -12.71 4.62 -12.94
CA TYR A 108 -11.76 4.11 -11.96
C TYR A 108 -12.42 2.99 -11.17
N ASN A 109 -11.94 1.77 -11.34
CA ASN A 109 -12.45 0.57 -10.69
C ASN A 109 -11.31 -0.42 -10.40
N MET A 110 -11.63 -1.53 -9.74
CA MET A 110 -10.62 -2.51 -9.33
C MET A 110 -9.87 -3.15 -10.49
N GLY A 111 -10.49 -3.27 -11.67
CA GLY A 111 -9.81 -3.75 -12.88
C GLY A 111 -8.73 -2.78 -13.37
N VAL A 112 -8.99 -1.48 -13.28
CA VAL A 112 -7.99 -0.43 -13.57
C VAL A 112 -6.88 -0.47 -12.52
N TYR A 113 -7.22 -0.52 -11.23
CA TYR A 113 -6.24 -0.50 -10.16
C TYR A 113 -5.35 -1.74 -10.14
N LYS A 114 -5.86 -2.90 -10.57
CA LYS A 114 -5.06 -4.13 -10.69
C LYS A 114 -3.84 -3.97 -11.60
N LYS A 115 -3.84 -3.05 -12.58
CA LYS A 115 -2.65 -2.74 -13.40
C LYS A 115 -1.44 -2.37 -12.54
N ILE A 116 -1.66 -1.71 -11.40
CA ILE A 116 -0.61 -1.30 -10.46
C ILE A 116 0.09 -2.51 -9.83
N ASN A 117 -0.60 -3.66 -9.72
CA ASN A 117 0.01 -4.90 -9.25
C ASN A 117 1.23 -5.32 -10.10
N THR A 118 1.19 -5.07 -11.41
CA THR A 118 2.28 -5.44 -12.35
C THR A 118 3.56 -4.65 -12.11
N THR A 119 3.47 -3.48 -11.47
CA THR A 119 4.62 -2.58 -11.27
C THR A 119 5.04 -2.48 -9.83
N HIS A 120 4.15 -2.80 -8.89
CA HIS A 120 4.35 -2.69 -7.45
C HIS A 120 4.39 -4.06 -6.76
N HIS A 121 4.10 -5.16 -7.46
CA HIS A 121 4.10 -6.53 -6.91
C HIS A 121 3.21 -6.65 -5.65
N LEU A 122 2.07 -5.96 -5.63
CA LEU A 122 1.20 -5.84 -4.43
C LEU A 122 0.77 -7.22 -3.90
N SER A 123 0.52 -8.18 -4.78
CA SER A 123 0.16 -9.57 -4.44
C SER A 123 1.28 -10.36 -3.77
N GLY A 124 2.53 -9.90 -3.86
CA GLY A 124 3.71 -10.54 -3.25
C GLY A 124 3.99 -10.11 -1.81
N TYR A 125 3.28 -9.10 -1.29
CA TYR A 125 3.46 -8.64 0.08
C TYR A 125 2.73 -9.54 1.09
N GLU A 126 3.37 -9.76 2.23
CA GLU A 126 2.75 -10.41 3.40
C GLU A 126 2.85 -9.47 4.60
N VAL A 127 1.75 -9.30 5.34
CA VAL A 127 1.69 -8.44 6.52
C VAL A 127 1.35 -9.28 7.74
N VAL A 128 2.07 -9.10 8.84
CA VAL A 128 1.83 -9.78 10.10
C VAL A 128 1.39 -8.78 11.15
N LEU A 129 0.37 -9.13 11.93
CA LEU A 129 0.00 -8.42 13.15
C LEU A 129 0.61 -9.16 14.35
N PRO A 130 1.68 -8.63 14.99
CA PRO A 130 2.38 -9.35 16.05
C PRO A 130 1.55 -9.62 17.31
N ILE A 131 0.59 -8.76 17.59
CA ILE A 131 -0.30 -8.87 18.77
C ILE A 131 -1.47 -9.84 18.55
N TRP A 132 -1.46 -10.63 17.48
CA TRP A 132 -2.50 -11.63 17.26
C TRP A 132 -2.49 -12.67 18.38
N ASN A 133 -3.66 -12.95 18.95
CA ASN A 133 -3.80 -13.99 19.95
C ASN A 133 -3.47 -15.36 19.32
N GLU A 134 -2.62 -16.14 19.98
CA GLU A 134 -2.00 -17.41 19.50
C GLU A 134 -0.79 -17.24 18.56
N VAL A 135 -0.97 -17.50 17.25
CA VAL A 135 0.09 -17.47 16.24
C VAL A 135 -0.17 -16.29 15.32
N GLY A 136 0.84 -15.44 15.14
CA GLY A 136 0.77 -14.22 14.32
C GLY A 136 0.04 -14.46 12.99
N ARG A 137 -1.06 -13.74 12.76
CA ARG A 137 -1.84 -13.87 11.52
C ARG A 137 -1.15 -13.15 10.37
N VAL A 138 -1.00 -13.88 9.26
CA VAL A 138 -0.49 -13.36 8.00
C VAL A 138 -1.66 -12.88 7.13
N PHE A 139 -1.58 -11.65 6.67
CA PHE A 139 -2.51 -11.03 5.72
C PHE A 139 -1.82 -10.87 4.37
N LYS A 140 -2.53 -11.26 3.30
CA LYS A 140 -2.09 -11.09 1.91
C LYS A 140 -3.17 -10.35 1.13
N PRO A 141 -3.34 -9.04 1.37
CA PRO A 141 -4.54 -8.31 0.97
C PRO A 141 -4.76 -8.25 -0.55
N PHE A 142 -3.71 -8.49 -1.35
CA PHE A 142 -3.76 -8.48 -2.81
C PHE A 142 -3.46 -9.84 -3.44
N GLU A 143 -3.35 -10.94 -2.68
CA GLU A 143 -3.00 -12.26 -3.22
C GLU A 143 -3.91 -12.70 -4.38
N GLU A 144 -5.21 -12.47 -4.26
CA GLU A 144 -6.17 -12.82 -5.30
C GLU A 144 -5.92 -12.09 -6.63
N TRP A 145 -5.17 -10.98 -6.67
CA TRP A 145 -4.80 -10.37 -7.94
C TRP A 145 -3.84 -11.21 -8.78
N GLY A 146 -3.16 -12.19 -8.20
CA GLY A 146 -2.39 -13.18 -8.96
C GLY A 146 -3.26 -14.10 -9.83
N THR A 147 -4.53 -14.35 -9.46
CA THR A 147 -5.39 -15.36 -10.11
C THR A 147 -6.78 -14.85 -10.52
N SER A 148 -7.21 -13.71 -9.99
CA SER A 148 -8.56 -13.14 -10.07
C SER A 148 -8.49 -11.62 -10.23
N ASN A 149 -9.58 -11.01 -10.71
CA ASN A 149 -9.71 -9.54 -10.81
C ASN A 149 -10.48 -8.94 -9.62
N SER A 150 -10.79 -9.76 -8.63
CA SER A 150 -11.61 -9.39 -7.47
C SER A 150 -10.79 -9.52 -6.19
N LEU A 151 -11.14 -8.70 -5.20
CA LEU A 151 -10.62 -8.79 -3.84
C LEU A 151 -11.80 -8.92 -2.87
N PRO A 152 -11.81 -9.89 -1.95
CA PRO A 152 -12.97 -10.15 -1.09
C PRO A 152 -13.36 -8.94 -0.25
N TRP A 153 -12.37 -8.27 0.36
CA TRP A 153 -12.57 -7.10 1.19
C TRP A 153 -13.14 -5.91 0.40
N TYR A 154 -12.75 -5.74 -0.86
CA TYR A 154 -13.28 -4.67 -1.71
C TYR A 154 -14.69 -4.97 -2.22
N ARG A 155 -15.00 -6.24 -2.50
CA ARG A 155 -16.38 -6.66 -2.79
C ARG A 155 -17.27 -6.43 -1.58
N ALA A 156 -16.80 -6.82 -0.39
CA ALA A 156 -17.52 -6.61 0.86
C ALA A 156 -17.79 -5.11 1.12
N TYR A 157 -16.79 -4.26 0.92
CA TYR A 157 -16.94 -2.80 0.93
C TYR A 157 -18.05 -2.32 -0.01
N ASN A 158 -18.01 -2.72 -1.29
CA ASN A 158 -19.02 -2.27 -2.25
C ASN A 158 -20.42 -2.82 -1.93
N ALA A 159 -20.52 -4.08 -1.52
CA ALA A 159 -21.78 -4.71 -1.12
C ALA A 159 -22.40 -3.97 0.08
N SER A 160 -21.64 -3.74 1.15
CA SER A 160 -22.15 -3.06 2.35
C SER A 160 -22.42 -1.56 2.13
N LYS A 161 -21.73 -0.93 1.17
CA LYS A 161 -21.98 0.45 0.73
C LYS A 161 -23.30 0.61 -0.02
N HIS A 162 -23.61 -0.32 -0.92
CA HIS A 162 -24.79 -0.24 -1.79
C HIS A 162 -26.04 -0.87 -1.19
N ASP A 163 -25.89 -1.95 -0.40
CA ASP A 163 -26.99 -2.63 0.29
C ASP A 163 -26.63 -2.86 1.76
N ARG A 164 -26.48 -1.77 2.52
CA ARG A 164 -26.13 -1.84 3.93
C ARG A 164 -27.11 -2.67 4.74
N LYS A 165 -28.40 -2.71 4.39
CA LYS A 165 -29.40 -3.41 5.20
C LYS A 165 -29.15 -4.91 5.19
N GLU A 166 -28.90 -5.49 4.02
CA GLU A 166 -28.74 -6.94 3.88
C GLU A 166 -27.25 -7.38 3.98
N GLU A 167 -26.31 -6.50 3.59
CA GLU A 167 -24.88 -6.80 3.50
C GLU A 167 -24.05 -6.19 4.64
N PHE A 168 -24.67 -5.66 5.69
CA PHE A 168 -23.94 -5.04 6.83
C PHE A 168 -22.86 -5.96 7.41
N LYS A 169 -23.17 -7.26 7.53
CA LYS A 169 -22.28 -8.30 8.05
C LYS A 169 -21.03 -8.54 7.20
N GLN A 170 -21.02 -8.11 5.94
CA GLN A 170 -19.83 -8.17 5.09
C GLN A 170 -18.78 -7.15 5.55
N ALA A 171 -19.20 -6.05 6.17
CA ALA A 171 -18.31 -5.11 6.83
C ALA A 171 -17.90 -5.63 8.21
N ASN A 172 -17.19 -6.76 8.20
CA ASN A 172 -16.65 -7.45 9.37
C ASN A 172 -15.17 -7.17 9.57
N PHE A 173 -14.66 -7.62 10.72
CA PHE A 173 -13.30 -7.40 11.16
C PHE A 173 -12.26 -7.96 10.20
N GLU A 174 -12.51 -9.14 9.61
CA GLU A 174 -11.64 -9.74 8.60
C GLU A 174 -11.47 -8.84 7.36
N ASN A 175 -12.57 -8.33 6.81
CA ASN A 175 -12.52 -7.45 5.64
C ASN A 175 -11.91 -6.09 5.97
N LEU A 176 -12.14 -5.58 7.19
CA LEU A 176 -11.47 -4.38 7.69
C LEU A 176 -9.95 -4.58 7.78
N LEU A 177 -9.48 -5.66 8.41
CA LEU A 177 -8.05 -5.93 8.55
C LEU A 177 -7.36 -6.11 7.19
N ASN A 178 -7.99 -6.83 6.26
CA ASN A 178 -7.49 -6.94 4.89
C ASN A 178 -7.46 -5.59 4.15
N ALA A 179 -8.46 -4.72 4.36
CA ALA A 179 -8.43 -3.37 3.79
C ALA A 179 -7.32 -2.51 4.43
N VAL A 180 -7.15 -2.51 5.76
CA VAL A 180 -6.11 -1.71 6.44
C VAL A 180 -4.72 -2.17 6.03
N THR A 181 -4.48 -3.48 6.03
CA THR A 181 -3.21 -4.05 5.55
C THR A 181 -3.03 -3.82 4.04
N GLY A 182 -4.10 -3.80 3.26
CA GLY A 182 -4.06 -3.42 1.84
C GLY A 182 -3.65 -1.97 1.62
N LEU A 183 -4.17 -1.04 2.43
CA LEU A 183 -3.73 0.36 2.41
C LEU A 183 -2.25 0.48 2.82
N LEU A 184 -1.83 -0.26 3.83
CA LEU A 184 -0.43 -0.32 4.26
C LEU A 184 0.47 -0.81 3.12
N VAL A 185 0.16 -1.95 2.51
CA VAL A 185 0.92 -2.52 1.38
C VAL A 185 1.01 -1.52 0.23
N LEU A 186 -0.11 -0.85 -0.11
CA LEU A 186 -0.12 0.16 -1.16
C LEU A 186 0.78 1.36 -0.83
N LEU A 187 0.80 1.82 0.42
CA LEU A 187 1.72 2.88 0.84
C LEU A 187 3.17 2.42 0.88
N THR A 188 3.45 1.23 1.40
CA THR A 188 4.80 0.66 1.45
C THR A 188 5.36 0.43 0.05
N SER A 189 4.54 0.01 -0.91
CA SER A 189 4.96 -0.12 -2.31
C SER A 189 5.30 1.23 -2.98
N GLN A 190 4.88 2.35 -2.40
CA GLN A 190 5.26 3.69 -2.85
C GLN A 190 6.42 4.26 -2.02
N PHE A 191 6.43 4.04 -0.71
CA PHE A 191 7.21 4.82 0.24
C PHE A 191 8.05 3.99 1.22
N ARG A 192 8.08 2.66 1.07
CA ARG A 192 8.74 1.74 2.00
C ARG A 192 8.20 1.96 3.44
N ASP A 193 9.06 2.32 4.38
CA ASP A 193 8.75 2.64 5.77
C ASP A 193 8.73 4.16 6.06
N MET A 194 8.80 5.00 5.02
CA MET A 194 8.92 6.46 5.18
C MET A 194 7.66 7.09 5.75
N SER A 195 7.82 7.77 6.88
CA SER A 195 6.69 8.33 7.65
C SER A 195 6.44 9.83 7.40
N PHE A 196 7.36 10.50 6.70
CA PHE A 196 7.37 11.92 6.33
C PHE A 196 7.03 12.90 7.47
N SER A 197 7.28 12.51 8.73
CA SER A 197 7.16 13.39 9.88
C SER A 197 8.36 14.34 9.95
N GLY A 198 8.14 15.61 10.32
CA GLY A 198 9.21 16.59 10.49
C GLY A 198 10.15 16.36 11.68
N GLY A 199 9.95 15.30 12.46
CA GLY A 199 10.82 14.90 13.57
C GLY A 199 11.85 13.87 13.12
N ILE A 200 13.06 13.98 13.68
CA ILE A 200 14.12 12.97 13.53
C ILE A 200 13.69 11.73 14.33
N GLY A 201 13.05 10.77 13.66
CA GLY A 201 12.80 9.46 14.25
C GLY A 201 14.07 8.63 14.16
N LEU A 202 14.75 8.41 15.28
CA LEU A 202 15.75 7.34 15.38
C LEU A 202 14.99 6.01 15.31
N SER A 203 14.97 5.39 14.12
CA SER A 203 14.60 3.98 14.00
C SER A 203 15.80 3.17 14.47
N THR A 204 15.71 2.56 15.65
CA THR A 204 16.71 1.58 16.08
C THR A 204 16.44 0.30 15.32
N GLY A 205 17.34 -0.09 14.41
CA GLY A 205 17.22 -1.34 13.63
C GLY A 205 17.32 -2.64 14.42
N TYR A 206 17.03 -2.59 15.73
CA TYR A 206 16.91 -3.75 16.61
C TYR A 206 15.44 -3.97 16.90
N ASP A 207 14.85 -4.92 16.17
CA ASP A 207 13.54 -5.46 16.47
C ASP A 207 13.70 -6.95 16.81
N TYR A 208 12.88 -7.48 17.71
CA TYR A 208 12.87 -8.91 18.02
C TYR A 208 12.09 -9.72 16.98
N HIS A 209 11.39 -9.03 16.08
CA HIS A 209 10.66 -9.63 14.97
C HIS A 209 11.58 -9.88 13.76
N ASP A 210 11.38 -11.02 13.10
CA ASP A 210 12.14 -11.41 11.89
C ASP A 210 11.76 -10.60 10.64
N LEU A 211 10.61 -9.92 10.66
CA LEU A 211 10.05 -9.16 9.56
C LEU A 211 10.25 -7.66 9.73
N ASP A 212 10.24 -6.91 8.63
CA ASP A 212 10.50 -5.48 8.62
C ASP A 212 9.41 -4.68 9.33
N SER A 213 9.82 -3.58 9.96
CA SER A 213 8.89 -2.59 10.50
C SER A 213 8.16 -1.84 9.40
N THR A 214 6.96 -1.36 9.72
CA THR A 214 6.03 -0.72 8.79
C THR A 214 5.76 0.72 9.18
N ILE A 215 5.18 1.47 8.24
CA ILE A 215 4.60 2.79 8.54
C ILE A 215 3.66 2.63 9.75
N GLY A 216 3.90 3.40 10.80
CA GLY A 216 3.08 3.38 12.03
C GLY A 216 3.40 2.26 13.02
N GLY A 217 4.24 1.29 12.67
CA GLY A 217 4.86 0.34 13.61
C GLY A 217 3.95 -0.76 14.19
N LEU A 218 2.64 -0.73 13.91
CA LEU A 218 1.68 -1.74 14.41
C LEU A 218 1.90 -3.11 13.76
N PHE A 219 2.20 -3.14 12.46
CA PHE A 219 2.37 -4.35 11.68
C PHE A 219 3.84 -4.64 11.39
N ARG A 220 4.12 -5.87 10.96
CA ARG A 220 5.37 -6.24 10.30
C ARG A 220 5.10 -6.66 8.87
N ILE A 221 6.09 -6.52 7.99
CA ILE A 221 5.91 -6.77 6.56
C ILE A 221 7.04 -7.60 5.99
N LYS A 222 6.68 -8.49 5.07
CA LYS A 222 7.59 -9.14 4.14
C LYS A 222 7.40 -8.49 2.78
N TYR A 223 8.49 -7.95 2.23
CA TYR A 223 8.52 -7.40 0.88
C TYR A 223 8.53 -8.53 -0.17
N PRO A 224 8.03 -8.28 -1.39
CA PRO A 224 8.19 -9.20 -2.51
C PRO A 224 9.68 -9.46 -2.77
N ASP A 225 10.04 -10.74 -2.93
CA ASP A 225 11.40 -11.22 -3.20
C ASP A 225 11.57 -11.72 -4.65
N ASP A 226 10.57 -11.48 -5.50
CA ASP A 226 10.47 -11.97 -6.88
C ASP A 226 10.92 -10.95 -7.95
N TRP A 227 11.47 -9.81 -7.55
CA TRP A 227 11.97 -8.78 -8.47
C TRP A 227 13.09 -9.33 -9.36
N THR A 228 12.85 -9.31 -10.67
CA THR A 228 13.90 -9.63 -11.65
C THR A 228 14.93 -8.51 -11.74
N ASP A 229 16.15 -8.81 -12.19
CA ASP A 229 17.19 -7.79 -12.36
C ASP A 229 16.83 -6.71 -13.41
N ASP A 230 15.91 -7.00 -14.33
CA ASP A 230 15.41 -6.00 -15.28
C ASP A 230 14.36 -5.07 -14.65
N GLU A 231 13.72 -5.46 -13.54
CA GLU A 231 12.76 -4.64 -12.82
C GLU A 231 13.40 -3.78 -11.74
N LYS A 232 14.61 -4.14 -11.29
CA LYS A 232 15.37 -3.37 -10.29
C LYS A 232 15.92 -2.07 -10.85
N TYR A 233 16.03 -1.09 -9.96
CA TYR A 233 16.67 0.18 -10.26
C TYR A 233 18.19 0.05 -10.34
N ASP A 234 18.80 0.79 -11.25
CA ASP A 234 20.24 0.76 -11.54
C ASP A 234 20.75 2.20 -11.70
N PHE A 235 20.83 2.90 -10.57
CA PHE A 235 21.31 4.29 -10.49
C PHE A 235 22.03 4.56 -9.16
N ASP A 236 22.92 5.55 -9.16
CA ASP A 236 23.46 6.16 -7.94
C ASP A 236 22.71 7.46 -7.65
N TRP A 237 21.93 7.50 -6.56
CA TRP A 237 21.13 8.66 -6.22
C TRP A 237 21.98 9.92 -5.97
N SER A 238 23.19 9.78 -5.43
CA SER A 238 24.10 10.91 -5.17
C SER A 238 24.57 11.61 -6.45
N GLN A 239 24.44 10.95 -7.61
CA GLN A 239 24.68 11.54 -8.92
C GLN A 239 23.39 11.98 -9.58
N LEU A 240 22.34 11.17 -9.48
CA LEU A 240 21.05 11.42 -10.12
C LEU A 240 20.33 12.64 -9.52
N GLU A 241 20.44 12.87 -8.20
CA GLU A 241 19.80 13.98 -7.51
C GLU A 241 20.24 15.36 -8.03
N LYS A 242 21.44 15.44 -8.63
CA LYS A 242 22.01 16.68 -9.21
C LYS A 242 21.43 17.01 -10.59
N GLN A 243 20.71 16.08 -11.22
CA GLN A 243 20.11 16.26 -12.54
C GLN A 243 18.74 16.94 -12.43
N THR A 244 18.41 17.75 -13.42
CA THR A 244 17.08 18.41 -13.50
C THR A 244 15.94 17.41 -13.73
N ASN A 245 16.21 16.34 -14.49
CA ASN A 245 15.23 15.30 -14.78
C ASN A 245 15.72 13.98 -14.18
N ARG A 246 15.26 13.68 -12.97
CA ARG A 246 15.72 12.57 -12.12
C ARG A 246 14.67 11.48 -11.87
N PHE A 247 13.45 11.67 -12.36
CA PHE A 247 12.36 10.70 -12.28
C PHE A 247 11.81 10.39 -13.67
N GLN A 248 11.14 9.26 -13.82
CA GLN A 248 10.43 8.90 -15.05
C GLN A 248 9.03 8.38 -14.75
N LYS A 249 8.20 8.25 -15.80
CA LYS A 249 6.82 7.80 -15.68
C LYS A 249 6.65 6.37 -16.20
N ILE A 250 5.80 5.61 -15.53
CA ILE A 250 5.26 4.35 -16.02
C ILE A 250 4.11 4.67 -16.99
N ASP A 251 4.03 3.96 -18.12
CA ASP A 251 2.86 4.01 -19.01
C ASP A 251 1.87 2.90 -18.69
N TYR A 252 0.84 3.25 -17.91
CA TYR A 252 -0.26 2.35 -17.58
C TYR A 252 -1.29 2.19 -18.71
N ASN A 253 -1.12 2.87 -19.85
CA ASN A 253 -1.92 2.58 -21.04
C ASN A 253 -1.42 1.33 -21.77
N THR A 254 -0.14 0.98 -21.59
CA THR A 254 0.49 -0.19 -22.24
C THR A 254 0.53 -1.45 -21.38
N ILE A 255 0.12 -1.33 -20.11
CA ILE A 255 -0.07 -2.43 -19.15
C ILE A 255 -1.52 -2.90 -19.22
#